data_AF-A0A7S2G8Z2-F1
#
_entry.id   AF-A0A7S2G8Z2-F1
#
_cell.length_a   1.000
_cell.length_b   1.000
_cell.length_c   1.000
_cell.angle_alpha   90.00
_cell.angle_beta   90.00
_cell.angle_gamma   90.00
#
_symmetry.space_group_name_H-M   'P 1'
#
loop_
_entity.id
_entity.type
_entity.pdbx_description
1 polymer ?
#
loop_
_entity_poly.entity_id
_entity_poly.type
_entity_poly.pdbx_seq_one_letter_code
_entity_poly.pdbx_strand_id
1 'polypeptide(L)'
;ARRRLAVWRGGHGGKSPAVSLRGRLVRHCHGREEYDVGFAGRAHRASEGSITSRRLSRRQLATHRVVLLVDGLSWDPLWPWALSSGCVIVAVGIWLPPLAELVAW
;
A
#
# COMPACT_ATOMS: atom_id res chain seq x y z
N ALA A 1 -10.18 3.81 17.85
CA ALA A 1 -10.93 3.98 16.58
C ALA A 1 -9.97 3.88 15.39
N ARG A 2 -10.38 3.30 14.26
CA ARG A 2 -9.53 3.23 13.04
C ARG A 2 -9.37 4.62 12.40
N ARG A 3 -8.17 4.92 11.92
CA ARG A 3 -7.84 6.16 11.20
C ARG A 3 -8.61 6.22 9.88
N ARG A 4 -9.16 7.39 9.55
CA ARG A 4 -9.86 7.65 8.27
C ARG A 4 -8.87 7.93 7.12
N LEU A 5 -7.75 7.21 7.11
CA LEU A 5 -6.65 7.40 6.18
C LEU A 5 -6.50 6.17 5.30
N ALA A 6 -6.28 6.37 4.00
CA ALA A 6 -5.92 5.30 3.08
C ALA A 6 -4.41 5.04 3.12
N VAL A 7 -4.02 3.78 3.31
CA VAL A 7 -2.62 3.42 3.55
C VAL A 7 -2.02 2.53 2.47
N TRP A 8 -0.78 2.83 2.07
CA TRP A 8 0.07 1.94 1.29
C TRP A 8 1.55 2.22 1.55
N ARG A 9 2.32 1.18 1.87
CA ARG A 9 3.77 1.27 2.07
C ARG A 9 4.47 0.11 1.36
N GLY A 10 5.05 0.37 0.19
CA GLY A 10 5.61 -0.67 -0.68
C GLY A 10 6.93 -0.29 -1.36
N GLY A 11 7.67 -1.25 -1.90
CA GLY A 11 8.93 -0.97 -2.60
C GLY A 11 8.73 -0.35 -3.99
N HIS A 12 9.81 0.08 -4.65
CA HIS A 12 9.74 0.66 -6.00
C HIS A 12 9.36 -0.34 -7.11
N GLY A 13 9.56 -1.64 -6.89
CA GLY A 13 9.13 -2.68 -7.84
C GLY A 13 9.94 -2.74 -9.14
N GLY A 14 11.22 -2.38 -9.10
CA GLY A 14 12.16 -2.48 -10.23
C GLY A 14 12.02 -1.41 -11.32
N LYS A 15 10.84 -0.79 -11.46
CA LYS A 15 10.63 0.36 -12.37
C LYS A 15 10.96 1.68 -11.66
N SER A 16 11.48 2.64 -12.42
CA SER A 16 11.75 4.00 -11.90
C SER A 16 10.47 4.62 -11.31
N PRO A 17 10.54 5.27 -10.13
CA PRO A 17 9.40 5.95 -9.51
C PRO A 17 8.78 7.04 -10.39
N ALA A 18 9.53 7.61 -11.34
CA ALA A 18 9.00 8.68 -12.19
C ALA A 18 7.87 8.19 -13.12
N VAL A 19 7.91 6.91 -13.51
CA VAL A 19 7.03 6.31 -14.54
C VAL A 19 6.15 5.17 -14.02
N SER A 20 6.42 4.64 -12.83
CA SER A 20 5.64 3.53 -12.26
C SER A 20 4.27 3.98 -11.73
N LEU A 21 3.30 3.05 -11.72
CA LEU A 21 1.98 3.29 -11.13
C LEU A 21 2.10 3.65 -9.65
N ARG A 22 2.97 2.94 -8.92
CA ARG A 22 3.32 3.23 -7.52
C ARG A 22 3.84 4.66 -7.34
N GLY A 23 4.70 5.13 -8.25
CA GLY A 23 5.22 6.50 -8.18
C GLY A 23 4.19 7.58 -8.50
N ARG A 24 3.31 7.33 -9.47
CA ARG A 24 2.16 8.22 -9.73
C ARG A 24 1.23 8.30 -8.52
N LEU A 25 0.96 7.18 -7.86
CA LEU A 25 0.15 7.14 -6.63
C LEU A 25 0.78 7.95 -5.51
N VAL A 26 2.07 7.73 -5.21
CA VAL A 26 2.80 8.50 -4.18
C VAL A 26 2.77 9.99 -4.49
N ARG A 27 3.00 10.40 -5.74
CA ARG A 27 2.95 11.81 -6.15
C ARG A 27 1.55 12.40 -5.99
N HIS A 28 0.51 11.67 -6.36
CA HIS A 28 -0.88 12.12 -6.23
C HIS A 28 -1.28 12.32 -4.76
N CYS A 29 -0.87 11.42 -3.88
CA CYS A 29 -1.20 11.44 -2.45
C CYS A 29 -0.31 12.37 -1.62
N HIS A 30 0.80 12.87 -2.17
CA HIS A 30 1.74 13.71 -1.43
C HIS A 30 1.08 14.99 -0.92
N GLY A 31 1.26 15.28 0.38
CA GLY A 31 0.72 16.47 1.04
C GLY A 31 -0.78 16.42 1.36
N ARG A 32 -1.46 15.30 1.07
CA ARG A 32 -2.89 15.12 1.36
C ARG A 32 -3.07 14.38 2.68
N GLU A 33 -3.82 14.97 3.60
CA GLU A 33 -3.99 14.43 4.95
C GLU A 33 -4.73 13.10 4.97
N GLU A 34 -5.53 12.79 3.94
CA GLU A 34 -6.33 11.57 3.83
C GLU A 34 -5.52 10.32 3.47
N TYR A 35 -4.21 10.45 3.20
CA TYR A 35 -3.37 9.40 2.66
C TYR A 35 -2.08 9.19 3.46
N ASP A 36 -1.85 7.94 3.88
CA ASP A 36 -0.58 7.45 4.41
C ASP A 36 0.09 6.55 3.33
N VAL A 37 0.57 7.20 2.27
CA VAL A 37 1.08 6.52 1.06
C VAL A 37 2.55 6.88 0.86
N GLY A 38 3.41 5.86 0.67
CA GLY A 38 4.82 6.11 0.41
C GLY A 38 5.63 4.86 0.10
N PHE A 39 6.85 5.05 -0.41
CA PHE A 39 7.74 3.94 -0.67
C PHE A 39 8.38 3.42 0.62
N ALA A 40 8.49 2.11 0.77
CA ALA A 40 9.15 1.46 1.89
C ALA A 40 10.60 1.07 1.52
N GLY A 41 11.60 1.53 2.28
CA GLY A 41 13.02 1.26 1.97
C GLY A 41 14.01 2.19 2.68
N ARG A 42 15.28 1.78 2.76
CA ARG A 42 16.36 2.53 3.41
C ARG A 42 16.63 3.84 2.68
N ALA A 43 16.55 4.94 3.45
CA ALA A 43 17.12 6.27 3.19
C ALA A 43 17.50 6.54 1.72
N HIS A 44 16.54 7.03 0.92
CA HIS A 44 16.97 7.94 -0.13
C HIS A 44 17.45 9.20 0.58
N ARG A 45 18.76 9.46 0.53
CA ARG A 45 19.36 10.72 1.00
C ARG A 45 18.63 11.87 0.31
N ALA A 46 17.78 12.57 1.04
CA ALA A 46 17.34 13.91 0.74
C ALA A 46 16.83 14.50 2.05
N SER A 47 17.58 15.47 2.56
CA SER A 47 17.13 16.64 3.32
C SER A 47 15.94 16.47 4.27
N GLU A 48 16.23 16.60 5.56
CA GLU A 48 15.38 17.16 6.62
C GLU A 48 13.89 16.75 6.60
N GLY A 49 13.53 15.77 7.43
CA GLY A 49 12.15 15.45 7.78
C GLY A 49 11.58 14.15 7.18
N SER A 50 12.34 13.44 6.35
CA SER A 50 11.89 12.19 5.73
C SER A 50 11.80 11.03 6.75
N ILE A 51 10.61 10.81 7.31
CA ILE A 51 10.24 9.61 8.07
C ILE A 51 10.69 8.37 7.29
N THR A 52 11.59 7.59 7.88
CA THR A 52 12.04 6.30 7.36
C THR A 52 10.86 5.36 7.23
N SER A 53 10.34 5.24 6.01
CA SER A 53 9.14 4.47 5.71
C SER A 53 9.48 2.98 5.71
N ARG A 54 9.15 2.30 6.81
CA ARG A 54 9.23 0.83 6.95
C ARG A 54 7.96 0.21 6.36
N ARG A 55 8.07 -1.00 5.78
CA ARG A 55 6.87 -1.79 5.46
C ARG A 55 6.02 -1.97 6.72
N LEU A 56 4.73 -1.71 6.62
CA LEU A 56 3.82 -1.83 7.75
C LEU A 56 3.49 -3.30 8.02
N SER A 57 3.46 -3.66 9.30
CA SER A 57 2.92 -4.93 9.75
C SER A 57 1.40 -4.98 9.58
N ARG A 58 0.83 -6.20 9.52
CA ARG A 58 -0.64 -6.42 9.50
C ARG A 58 -1.35 -5.69 10.66
N ARG A 59 -0.75 -5.68 11.85
CA ARG A 59 -1.28 -4.96 13.03
C ARG A 59 -1.34 -3.45 12.80
N GLN A 60 -0.33 -2.88 12.14
CA GLN A 60 -0.32 -1.44 11.80
C GLN A 60 -1.31 -1.13 10.69
N LEU A 61 -1.42 -1.97 9.66
CA LEU A 61 -2.40 -1.81 8.59
C LEU A 61 -3.84 -1.87 9.13
N ALA A 62 -4.14 -2.76 10.07
CA ALA A 62 -5.46 -2.88 10.71
C ALA A 62 -5.93 -1.62 11.47
N THR A 63 -5.02 -0.68 11.78
CA THR A 63 -5.38 0.62 12.37
C THR A 63 -6.00 1.59 11.36
N HIS A 64 -5.93 1.28 10.07
CA HIS A 64 -6.45 2.10 8.97
C HIS A 64 -7.79 1.55 8.47
N ARG A 65 -8.68 2.43 8.01
CA ARG A 65 -9.95 2.01 7.41
C ARG A 65 -9.79 1.51 5.98
N VAL A 66 -8.88 2.10 5.22
CA VAL A 66 -8.69 1.80 3.80
C VAL A 66 -7.25 1.34 3.57
N VAL A 67 -7.08 0.17 2.96
CA VAL A 67 -5.77 -0.37 2.58
C VAL A 67 -5.70 -0.42 1.06
N LEU A 68 -4.67 0.19 0.48
CA LEU A 68 -4.44 0.12 -0.96
C LEU A 68 -3.50 -1.05 -1.25
N LEU A 69 -3.83 -1.84 -2.26
CA LEU A 69 -2.96 -2.88 -2.83
C LEU A 69 -2.59 -2.43 -4.24
N VAL A 70 -1.29 -2.24 -4.51
CA VAL A 70 -0.83 -1.45 -5.66
C VAL A 70 0.24 -2.18 -6.45
N ASP A 71 -0.03 -2.37 -7.74
CA ASP A 71 0.89 -2.81 -8.82
C ASP A 71 1.75 -4.03 -8.44
N GLY A 72 1.50 -5.18 -9.06
CA GLY A 72 2.29 -6.39 -8.84
C GLY A 72 2.29 -7.29 -10.07
N LEU A 73 3.42 -7.96 -10.33
CA LEU A 73 3.50 -9.03 -11.35
C LEU A 73 2.68 -10.27 -10.94
N SER A 74 2.27 -10.32 -9.69
CA SER A 74 1.38 -11.32 -9.11
C SER A 74 0.38 -10.63 -8.19
N TRP A 75 -0.64 -11.38 -7.78
CA TRP A 75 -1.48 -11.04 -6.63
C TRP A 75 -0.63 -10.75 -5.38
N ASP A 76 -1.09 -9.81 -4.54
CA ASP A 76 -0.41 -9.41 -3.30
C ASP A 76 -0.62 -10.50 -2.22
N PRO A 77 0.44 -11.01 -1.58
CA PRO A 77 0.32 -11.97 -0.47
C PRO A 77 -0.49 -11.47 0.73
N LEU A 78 -0.82 -10.17 0.79
CA LEU A 78 -1.71 -9.61 1.79
C LEU A 78 -3.19 -9.90 1.54
N TRP A 79 -3.60 -10.38 0.35
CA TRP A 79 -5.00 -10.63 0.00
C TRP A 79 -5.78 -11.45 1.05
N PRO A 80 -5.31 -12.61 1.53
CA PRO A 80 -6.04 -13.40 2.52
C PRO A 80 -6.31 -12.64 3.83
N TRP A 81 -5.30 -11.88 4.29
CA TRP A 81 -5.45 -11.06 5.48
C TRP A 81 -6.34 -9.84 5.24
N ALA A 82 -6.22 -9.21 4.07
CA ALA A 82 -6.95 -8.00 3.73
C ALA A 82 -8.47 -8.24 3.76
N LEU A 83 -8.93 -9.39 3.27
CA LEU A 83 -10.35 -9.76 3.23
C LEU A 83 -10.94 -9.97 4.63
N SER A 84 -10.20 -10.63 5.52
CA SER A 84 -10.61 -10.87 6.91
C SER A 84 -10.38 -9.66 7.83
N SER A 85 -9.67 -8.63 7.37
CA SER A 85 -9.31 -7.47 8.20
C SER A 85 -10.50 -6.55 8.53
N GLY A 86 -11.60 -6.62 7.77
CA GLY A 86 -12.71 -5.66 7.84
C GLY A 86 -12.34 -4.25 7.40
N CYS A 87 -11.19 -4.07 6.72
CA CYS A 87 -10.83 -2.83 6.06
C CYS A 87 -11.50 -2.74 4.68
N VAL A 88 -11.67 -1.53 4.16
CA VAL A 88 -11.98 -1.32 2.74
C VAL A 88 -10.70 -1.54 1.95
N ILE A 89 -10.74 -2.46 0.99
CA ILE A 89 -9.59 -2.78 0.14
C ILE A 89 -9.76 -2.09 -1.21
N VAL A 90 -8.74 -1.33 -1.62
CA VAL A 90 -8.70 -0.70 -2.95
C VAL A 90 -7.54 -1.31 -3.72
N ALA A 91 -7.86 -2.11 -4.73
CA ALA A 91 -6.88 -2.73 -5.63
C ALA A 91 -6.61 -1.80 -6.81
N VAL A 92 -5.34 -1.42 -7.03
CA VAL A 92 -4.93 -0.47 -8.07
C VAL A 92 -3.89 -1.12 -8.98
N GLY A 93 -4.29 -1.42 -10.23
CA GLY A 93 -3.41 -2.01 -11.24
C GLY A 93 -2.77 -3.33 -10.79
N ILE A 94 -3.46 -4.09 -9.94
CA ILE A 94 -3.02 -5.38 -9.43
C ILE A 94 -4.01 -6.46 -9.86
N TRP A 95 -3.49 -7.67 -10.09
CA TRP A 95 -4.29 -8.85 -10.32
C TRP A 95 -5.03 -9.24 -9.04
N LEU A 96 -6.33 -9.46 -9.17
CA LEU A 96 -7.13 -10.09 -8.14
C LEU A 96 -6.83 -11.60 -8.15
N PRO A 97 -6.69 -12.25 -7.00
CA PRO A 97 -6.70 -13.71 -6.95
C PRO A 97 -8.01 -14.26 -7.54
N PRO A 98 -7.99 -15.46 -8.14
CA PRO A 98 -9.20 -16.11 -8.64
C PRO A 98 -10.27 -16.21 -7.56
N LEU A 99 -11.54 -16.00 -7.94
CA LEU A 99 -12.68 -16.06 -7.01
C LEU A 99 -12.72 -17.35 -6.18
N ALA A 100 -12.38 -18.50 -6.77
CA ALA A 100 -12.33 -19.78 -6.07
C ALA A 100 -11.32 -19.80 -4.90
N GLU A 101 -10.20 -19.07 -5.03
CA GLU A 101 -9.19 -18.95 -3.98
C GLU A 101 -9.60 -17.95 -2.89
N LEU A 102 -10.58 -17.09 -3.17
CA LEU A 102 -11.13 -16.14 -2.22
C LEU A 102 -12.19 -16.73 -1.29
N VAL A 103 -12.96 -17.73 -1.75
CA VAL A 103 -14.05 -18.35 -0.98
C VAL A 103 -13.53 -19.19 0.20
N ALA A 104 -12.24 -19.57 0.19
CA ALA A 104 -11.65 -20.40 1.22
C ALA A 104 -11.29 -19.67 2.54
N TRP A 105 -11.64 -18.38 2.70
CA TRP A 105 -11.16 -17.51 3.78
C TRP A 105 -12.26 -16.73 4.50
#